data_AF-A0A7W4ZBM2-F1
#
_entry.id   AF-A0A7W4ZBM2-F1
#
_cell.length_a   1.000
_cell.length_b   1.000
_cell.length_c   1.000
_cell.angle_alpha   90.00
_cell.angle_beta   90.00
_cell.angle_gamma   90.00
#
_symmetry.space_group_name_H-M   'P 1'
#
loop_
_entity.id
_entity.type
_entity.pdbx_description
1 polymer ?
#
loop_
_entity_poly.entity_id
_entity_poly.type
_entity_poly.pdbx_seq_one_letter_code
_entity_poly.pdbx_strand_id
1 'polypeptide(L)' 'MGLGCLLEETVREHLDAGRLQQILESWCPDLPGFYLYYPSRRHLPAKLRVFAEFLRERV' A
#
# COMPACT_ATOMS: atom_id res chain seq x y z
N MET A 1 -23.11 -2.55 14.81
CA MET A 1 -21.64 -2.50 14.95
C MET A 1 -21.07 -3.83 14.51
N GLY A 2 -19.86 -3.85 13.96
CA GLY A 2 -19.24 -5.07 13.42
C GLY A 2 -17.74 -4.92 13.26
N LEU A 3 -17.12 -5.95 12.68
CA LEU A 3 -15.70 -6.02 12.38
C LEU A 3 -15.49 -5.95 10.86
N GLY A 4 -14.34 -5.44 10.43
CA GLY A 4 -13.97 -5.38 9.02
C GLY A 4 -12.46 -5.53 8.83
N CYS A 5 -12.08 -6.18 7.74
CA CYS A 5 -10.68 -6.25 7.29
C CYS A 5 -10.48 -5.16 6.23
N LEU A 6 -9.83 -4.06 6.62
CA LEU A 6 -9.67 -2.86 5.81
C LEU A 6 -8.17 -2.55 5.65
N LEU A 7 -7.82 -1.80 4.60
CA LEU A 7 -6.46 -1.24 4.51
C LEU A 7 -6.27 -0.18 5.59
N GLU A 8 -5.15 -0.26 6.29
CA GLU A 8 -4.81 0.63 7.41
C GLU A 8 -4.82 2.11 7.01
N GLU A 9 -4.30 2.42 5.82
CA GLU A 9 -4.30 3.77 5.26
C GLU A 9 -5.70 4.38 5.09
N THR A 10 -6.70 3.55 4.79
CA THR A 10 -8.09 4.03 4.62
C THR A 10 -8.75 4.38 5.96
N VAL A 11 -8.23 3.84 7.07
CA VAL A 11 -8.83 4.00 8.42
C VAL A 11 -7.92 4.71 9.41
N ARG A 12 -6.75 5.19 8.97
CA ARG A 12 -5.74 5.85 9.81
C ARG A 12 -6.34 6.93 10.71
N GLU A 13 -7.08 7.86 10.13
CA GLU A 13 -7.72 8.97 10.86
C GLU A 13 -8.73 8.49 11.93
N HIS A 14 -9.35 7.33 11.71
CA HIS A 14 -10.29 6.75 12.67
C HIS A 14 -9.57 6.01 13.80
N LEU A 15 -8.43 5.37 13.51
CA LEU A 15 -7.56 4.78 14.52
C LEU A 15 -6.95 5.86 15.42
N ASP A 16 -6.40 6.91 14.81
CA ASP A 16 -5.79 8.05 15.54
C ASP A 16 -6.81 8.78 16.42
N ALA A 17 -8.06 8.88 15.96
CA ALA A 17 -9.14 9.49 16.73
C ALA A 17 -9.83 8.54 17.72
N GLY A 18 -9.40 7.27 17.84
CA GLY A 18 -9.99 6.27 18.73
C GLY A 18 -11.42 5.86 18.35
N ARG A 19 -11.87 6.16 17.13
CA ARG A 19 -13.18 5.72 16.60
C ARG A 19 -13.15 4.27 16.13
N LEU A 20 -11.97 3.75 15.79
CA LEU A 20 -11.70 2.36 15.48
C LEU A 20 -10.57 1.83 16.37
N GLN A 21 -10.60 0.52 16.63
CA GLN A 21 -9.58 -0.18 17.37
C GLN A 21 -9.11 -1.38 16.53
N GLN A 22 -7.80 -1.50 16.35
CA GLN A 22 -7.20 -2.67 15.72
C GLN A 22 -7.31 -3.87 16.67
N ILE A 23 -7.67 -5.03 16.11
CA ILE A 23 -7.75 -6.29 16.82
C ILE A 23 -7.09 -7.39 15.99
N LEU A 24 -6.68 -8.49 16.63
CA LEU A 24 -6.08 -9.65 15.95
C LEU A 24 -4.80 -9.30 15.15
N GLU A 25 -3.98 -8.37 15.64
CA GLU A 25 -2.72 -7.97 14.99
C GLU A 25 -1.82 -9.15 14.66
N SER A 26 -1.75 -10.16 15.54
CA SER A 26 -0.95 -11.38 15.32
C SER A 26 -1.45 -12.25 14.16
N TRP A 27 -2.65 -11.99 13.65
CA TRP A 27 -3.27 -12.70 12.52
C TRP A 27 -3.30 -11.84 11.25
N CYS A 28 -2.77 -10.62 11.28
CA CYS A 28 -2.73 -9.71 10.15
C CYS A 28 -1.31 -9.73 9.55
N PRO A 29 -1.08 -10.42 8.41
CA PRO A 29 0.22 -10.41 7.76
C PRO A 29 0.49 -9.05 7.12
N ASP A 30 1.77 -8.66 7.10
CA ASP A 30 2.19 -7.46 6.37
C ASP A 30 1.81 -7.59 4.89
N LEU A 31 1.12 -6.57 4.38
CA LEU A 31 0.86 -6.48 2.95
C LEU A 31 2.21 -6.21 2.26
N PRO A 32 2.59 -6.97 1.22
CA PRO A 32 3.91 -6.86 0.59
C PRO A 32 4.14 -5.57 -0.22
N GLY A 33 3.34 -4.54 0.01
CA GLY A 33 3.37 -3.27 -0.70
C GLY A 33 2.71 -3.33 -2.08
N PHE A 34 2.78 -2.21 -2.80
CA PHE A 34 2.27 -2.08 -4.16
C PHE A 34 3.35 -2.45 -5.19
N TYR A 35 2.93 -3.11 -6.26
CA TYR A 35 3.80 -3.49 -7.37
C TYR A 35 3.47 -2.70 -8.64
N LEU A 36 4.49 -2.15 -9.29
CA LEU A 36 4.36 -1.56 -10.62
C LEU A 36 4.67 -2.63 -11.69
N TYR A 37 3.64 -3.09 -12.40
CA TYR A 37 3.80 -4.06 -13.48
C TYR A 37 3.93 -3.40 -14.85
N TYR A 38 4.92 -3.83 -15.63
CA TYR A 38 5.08 -3.45 -17.04
C TYR A 38 5.72 -4.59 -17.86
N PRO A 39 5.29 -4.79 -19.13
CA PRO A 39 5.59 -6.02 -19.89
C PRO A 39 7.01 -6.13 -20.46
N SER A 40 7.73 -5.01 -20.68
CA SER A 40 9.06 -5.03 -21.30
C SER A 40 10.14 -4.54 -20.34
N ARG A 41 10.98 -5.46 -19.85
CA ARG A 41 12.18 -5.14 -19.06
C ARG A 41 13.36 -4.71 -19.94
N ARG A 42 13.40 -5.16 -21.20
CA ARG A 42 14.54 -4.97 -22.12
C ARG A 42 14.49 -3.64 -22.89
N HIS A 43 13.29 -3.17 -23.22
CA HIS A 43 13.08 -1.87 -23.88
C HIS A 43 12.04 -1.05 -23.09
N LEU A 44 12.40 -0.64 -21.88
CA LEU A 44 11.61 0.34 -21.13
C LEU A 44 11.73 1.71 -21.82
N PRO A 45 10.62 2.34 -22.22
CA PRO A 45 10.64 3.72 -22.67
C PRO A 45 11.25 4.63 -21.57
N ALA A 46 12.05 5.62 -21.96
CA ALA A 46 12.73 6.50 -21.01
C ALA A 46 11.77 7.17 -20.01
N LYS A 47 10.56 7.56 -20.48
CA LYS A 47 9.50 8.13 -19.64
C LYS A 47 9.03 7.16 -18.55
N LEU A 48 8.82 5.89 -18.88
CA LEU A 48 8.37 4.88 -17.92
C LEU A 48 9.46 4.58 -16.89
N ARG A 49 10.73 4.57 -17.30
CA ARG A 49 11.86 4.42 -16.38
C ARG A 49 11.90 5.56 -15.36
N VAL A 50 11.84 6.82 -15.82
CA VAL A 50 11.84 7.99 -14.92
C VAL A 50 10.62 7.96 -13.98
N PHE A 51 9.45 7.57 -14.48
CA PHE A 51 8.25 7.40 -13.66
C PHE A 51 8.40 6.28 -12.61
N ALA A 52 8.96 5.14 -12.99
CA ALA A 52 9.20 4.04 -12.06
C ALA A 52 10.19 4.43 -10.95
N GLU A 53 11.29 5.12 -11.28
CA GLU A 53 12.22 5.66 -10.28
C GLU A 53 11.53 6.69 -9.37
N PHE A 54 10.77 7.63 -9.95
CA PHE A 54 9.98 8.62 -9.20
C PHE A 54 9.00 7.98 -8.19
N LEU A 55 8.41 6.84 -8.54
CA LEU A 55 7.54 6.09 -7.64
C LEU A 55 8.32 5.36 -6.56
N ARG A 56 9.47 4.76 -6.90
CA ARG A 56 10.33 4.06 -5.92
C ARG A 56 10.90 4.98 -4.84
N GLU A 57 11.08 6.28 -5.13
CA GLU A 57 11.52 7.26 -4.13
C GLU A 57 10.41 7.72 -3.17
N ARG A 58 9.13 7.42 -3.48
CA ARG A 58 7.97 7.91 -2.72
C ARG A 58 7.14 6.81 -2.04
N VAL A 59 7.49 5.56 -2.25
CA VAL A 59 6.90 4.38 -1.59
C VAL A 59 7.91 3.84 -0.60
#